data_AF-A0A7X7PUZ2-F1
#
_entry.id   AF-A0A7X7PUZ2-F1
#
_cell.length_a   1.000
_cell.length_b   1.000
_cell.length_c   1.000
_cell.angle_alpha   90.00
_cell.angle_beta   90.00
_cell.angle_gamma   90.00
#
_symmetry.space_group_name_H-M   'P 1'
#
loop_
_entity.id
_entity.type
_entity.pdbx_description
1 polymer ?
#
loop_
_entity_poly.entity_id
_entity_poly.type
_entity_poly.pdbx_seq_one_letter_code
_entity_poly.pdbx_strand_id
1 'polypeptide(L)'
;MRLPIVAVLLVSTAAFAQDNQRLTLTIYNSDLALVEDVRSLDLAAGRSRLEFKDVSAMIRPETVTLNASGVGIVEQNFDFDLLTPEKMMEKAVGQQVRIVRTNPGNGEEVTETATVLSVNNGVVLKIGDR
;
A
#
# COMPACT_ATOMS: atom_id res chain seq x y z
N MET A 1 -43.97 -39.85 -46.23
CA MET A 1 -43.97 -38.42 -45.87
C MET A 1 -43.11 -38.26 -44.62
N ARG A 2 -41.89 -37.72 -44.72
CA ARG A 2 -40.89 -37.65 -43.64
C ARG A 2 -40.90 -36.23 -43.04
N LEU A 3 -41.14 -36.09 -41.74
CA LEU A 3 -41.04 -34.81 -41.01
C LEU A 3 -39.56 -34.47 -40.74
N PRO A 4 -39.13 -33.20 -40.83
CA PRO A 4 -37.81 -32.77 -40.36
C PRO A 4 -37.87 -32.40 -38.87
N ILE A 5 -36.84 -32.83 -38.13
CA ILE A 5 -36.59 -32.44 -36.74
C ILE A 5 -35.83 -31.11 -36.78
N VAL A 6 -36.39 -30.07 -36.17
CA VAL A 6 -35.71 -28.78 -35.98
C VAL A 6 -34.93 -28.84 -34.66
N ALA A 7 -33.60 -28.79 -34.74
CA ALA A 7 -32.72 -28.68 -33.58
C ALA A 7 -32.59 -27.20 -33.19
N VAL A 8 -33.04 -26.85 -31.98
CA VAL A 8 -32.83 -25.52 -31.39
C VAL A 8 -31.49 -25.54 -30.68
N LEU A 9 -30.53 -24.76 -31.18
CA LEU A 9 -29.21 -24.59 -30.58
C LEU A 9 -29.31 -23.50 -29.49
N LEU A 10 -29.25 -23.91 -28.22
CA LEU A 10 -29.11 -22.99 -27.08
C LEU A 10 -27.68 -22.46 -27.06
N VAL A 11 -27.48 -21.22 -27.50
CA VAL A 11 -26.22 -20.49 -27.32
C VAL A 11 -26.22 -19.93 -25.90
N SER A 12 -25.40 -20.50 -25.02
CA SER A 12 -25.16 -19.94 -23.68
C SER A 12 -24.42 -18.61 -23.80
N THR A 13 -25.10 -17.50 -23.45
CA THR A 13 -24.43 -16.22 -23.27
C THR A 13 -23.63 -16.26 -21.98
N ALA A 14 -22.30 -16.29 -22.09
CA ALA A 14 -21.43 -16.04 -20.95
C ALA A 14 -21.67 -14.60 -20.47
N ALA A 15 -22.31 -14.45 -19.32
CA ALA A 15 -22.43 -13.17 -18.65
C ALA A 15 -21.05 -12.81 -18.09
N PHE A 16 -20.40 -11.80 -18.68
CA PHE A 16 -19.25 -11.17 -18.06
C PHE A 16 -19.74 -10.46 -16.81
N ALA A 17 -19.31 -10.91 -15.63
CA ALA A 17 -19.54 -10.18 -14.40
C ALA A 17 -18.83 -8.82 -14.52
N GLN A 18 -19.60 -7.74 -14.59
CA GLN A 18 -19.06 -6.40 -14.36
C GLN A 18 -18.61 -6.35 -12.91
N ASP A 19 -17.30 -6.34 -12.70
CA ASP A 19 -16.73 -6.01 -11.40
C ASP A 19 -17.23 -4.60 -11.04
N ASN A 20 -18.03 -4.50 -9.97
CA ASN A 20 -18.72 -3.27 -9.56
C ASN A 20 -17.76 -2.30 -8.86
N GLN A 21 -16.59 -2.05 -9.45
CA GLN A 21 -15.62 -1.09 -8.96
C GLN A 21 -16.03 0.32 -9.42
N ARG A 22 -16.42 1.16 -8.47
CA ARG A 22 -16.76 2.57 -8.71
C ARG A 22 -15.74 3.45 -8.01
N LEU A 23 -14.92 4.15 -8.80
CA LEU A 23 -13.98 5.16 -8.33
C LEU A 23 -14.40 6.54 -8.84
N THR A 24 -14.70 7.46 -7.91
CA THR A 24 -15.05 8.85 -8.21
C THR A 24 -14.14 9.80 -7.43
N LEU A 25 -13.66 10.86 -8.08
CA LEU A 25 -12.88 11.94 -7.47
C LEU A 25 -13.63 13.26 -7.62
N THR A 26 -13.91 13.92 -6.50
CA THR A 26 -14.42 15.30 -6.47
C THR A 26 -13.38 16.19 -5.82
N ILE A 27 -12.94 17.24 -6.52
CA ILE A 27 -11.93 18.17 -6.02
C ILE A 27 -12.61 19.45 -5.55
N TYR A 28 -12.34 19.86 -4.31
CA TYR A 28 -12.80 21.12 -3.76
C TYR A 28 -11.68 22.16 -3.81
N ASN A 29 -12.06 23.43 -3.83
CA ASN A 29 -11.16 24.53 -3.49
C ASN A 29 -10.86 24.41 -1.98
N SER A 30 -9.58 24.47 -1.58
CA SER A 30 -9.01 24.27 -0.21
C SER A 30 -8.24 22.96 0.01
N ASP A 31 -7.51 22.49 -1.00
CA ASP A 31 -6.61 21.31 -0.89
C ASP A 31 -7.30 20.03 -0.37
N LEU A 32 -8.63 19.93 -0.57
CA LEU A 32 -9.44 18.80 -0.17
C LEU A 32 -10.04 18.13 -1.40
N ALA A 33 -9.97 16.80 -1.43
CA ALA A 33 -10.67 15.99 -2.40
C ALA A 33 -11.51 14.91 -1.69
N LEU A 34 -12.70 14.64 -2.21
CA LEU A 34 -13.50 13.49 -1.85
C LEU A 34 -13.19 12.37 -2.84
N VAL A 35 -12.71 11.25 -2.31
CA VAL A 35 -12.52 10.01 -3.05
C VAL A 35 -13.62 9.04 -2.61
N GLU A 36 -14.46 8.62 -3.55
CA GLU A 36 -15.38 7.51 -3.35
C GLU A 36 -14.84 6.30 -4.08
N ASP A 37 -14.41 5.28 -3.35
CA ASP A 37 -13.97 4.00 -3.88
C ASP A 37 -14.85 2.90 -3.29
N VAL A 38 -15.72 2.31 -4.12
CA VAL A 38 -16.63 1.24 -3.72
C VAL A 38 -16.18 -0.06 -4.36
N ARG A 39 -15.91 -1.05 -3.51
CA ARG A 39 -15.44 -2.39 -3.91
C ARG A 39 -16.28 -3.46 -3.25
N SER A 40 -16.58 -4.52 -3.99
CA SER A 40 -17.12 -5.76 -3.43
C SER A 40 -15.96 -6.64 -2.98
N LEU A 41 -16.07 -7.25 -1.79
CA LEU A 41 -15.03 -8.06 -1.19
C LEU A 41 -15.63 -9.38 -0.72
N ASP A 42 -14.97 -10.48 -1.04
CA ASP A 42 -15.31 -11.80 -0.48
C ASP A 42 -14.57 -11.98 0.85
N LEU A 43 -15.33 -12.03 1.95
CA LEU A 43 -14.78 -12.21 3.29
C LEU A 43 -14.97 -13.65 3.76
N ALA A 44 -13.89 -14.31 4.13
CA ALA A 44 -13.95 -15.61 4.78
C ALA A 44 -14.57 -15.47 6.18
N ALA A 45 -15.26 -16.53 6.64
CA ALA A 45 -15.76 -16.57 8.01
C ALA A 45 -14.60 -16.48 9.02
N GLY A 46 -14.79 -15.69 10.08
CA GLY A 46 -13.77 -15.44 11.09
C GLY A 46 -13.02 -14.13 10.88
N ARG A 47 -11.73 -14.09 11.26
CA ARG A 47 -10.91 -12.88 11.16
C ARG A 47 -10.24 -12.83 9.79
N SER A 48 -10.53 -11.76 9.04
CA SER A 48 -9.89 -11.46 7.77
C SER A 48 -9.08 -10.16 7.90
N ARG A 49 -7.90 -10.11 7.27
CA ARG A 49 -7.10 -8.88 7.12
C ARG A 49 -7.19 -8.42 5.67
N LEU A 50 -7.48 -7.14 5.49
CA LEU A 50 -7.55 -6.50 4.19
C LEU A 50 -6.51 -5.37 4.15
N GLU A 51 -5.80 -5.26 3.03
CA GLU A 51 -4.82 -4.21 2.80
C GLU A 51 -5.15 -3.49 1.51
N PHE A 52 -5.36 -2.17 1.60
CA PHE A 52 -5.58 -1.30 0.45
C PHE A 52 -4.32 -0.47 0.23
N LYS A 53 -3.63 -0.76 -0.88
CA LYS A 53 -2.45 0.01 -1.31
C LYS A 53 -2.88 1.18 -2.19
N ASP A 54 -1.94 2.07 -2.45
CA ASP A 54 -2.11 3.20 -3.38
C ASP A 54 -3.20 4.21 -2.95
N VAL A 55 -3.42 4.32 -1.64
CA VAL A 55 -4.27 5.37 -1.04
C VAL A 55 -3.47 6.66 -0.87
N SER A 56 -4.18 7.79 -0.84
CA SER A 56 -3.54 9.08 -0.59
C SER A 56 -2.76 9.08 0.72
N ALA A 57 -1.57 9.68 0.69
CA ALA A 57 -0.78 10.01 1.86
C ALA A 57 -1.54 10.82 2.91
N MET A 58 -2.50 11.62 2.46
CA MET A 58 -3.32 12.50 3.28
C MET A 58 -4.72 11.92 3.53
N ILE A 59 -4.92 10.61 3.28
CA ILE A 59 -6.19 9.96 3.56
C ILE A 59 -6.51 10.05 5.06
N ARG A 60 -7.79 10.23 5.37
CA ARG A 60 -8.30 10.12 6.73
C ARG A 60 -8.79 8.69 6.93
N PRO A 61 -8.06 7.80 7.63
CA PRO A 61 -8.43 6.40 7.72
C PRO A 61 -9.81 6.16 8.32
N GLU A 62 -10.26 7.06 9.19
CA GLU A 62 -11.54 6.95 9.88
C GLU A 62 -12.73 7.12 8.94
N THR A 63 -12.51 7.58 7.69
CA THR A 63 -13.59 7.70 6.68
C THR A 63 -13.81 6.41 5.90
N VAL A 64 -12.95 5.39 6.06
CA VAL A 64 -13.14 4.09 5.41
C VAL A 64 -14.27 3.36 6.12
N THR A 65 -15.34 3.08 5.36
CA THR A 65 -16.54 2.41 5.86
C THR A 65 -16.65 1.01 5.28
N LEU A 66 -16.92 0.01 6.12
CA LEU A 66 -17.23 -1.35 5.72
C LEU A 66 -18.68 -1.68 6.13
N ASN A 67 -19.53 -2.01 5.15
CA ASN A 67 -20.92 -2.37 5.39
C ASN A 67 -21.18 -3.82 4.94
N ALA A 68 -21.42 -4.73 5.89
CA ALA A 68 -21.91 -6.07 5.59
C ALA A 68 -22.63 -6.67 6.81
N SER A 69 -23.66 -7.47 6.58
CA SER A 69 -24.39 -8.13 7.67
C SER A 69 -23.49 -9.14 8.38
N GLY A 70 -23.41 -9.07 9.71
CA GLY A 70 -22.58 -9.97 10.53
C GLY A 70 -21.07 -9.70 10.45
N VAL A 71 -20.64 -8.59 9.84
CA VAL A 71 -19.24 -8.18 9.74
C VAL A 71 -19.00 -6.94 10.60
N GLY A 72 -17.88 -6.92 11.31
CA GLY A 72 -17.45 -5.77 12.11
C GLY A 72 -15.94 -5.51 11.94
N ILE A 73 -15.54 -4.26 12.10
CA ILE A 73 -14.14 -3.86 12.09
C ILE A 73 -13.59 -4.05 13.50
N VAL A 74 -12.55 -4.88 13.64
CA VAL A 74 -11.83 -5.07 14.90
C VAL A 74 -10.73 -4.03 15.07
N GLU A 75 -10.04 -3.72 13.98
CA GLU A 75 -8.89 -2.82 13.93
C GLU A 75 -8.85 -2.14 12.58
N GLN A 76 -8.50 -0.85 12.59
CA GLN A 76 -8.31 -0.04 11.40
C GLN A 76 -7.05 0.79 11.59
N ASN A 77 -6.04 0.53 10.76
CA ASN A 77 -4.77 1.24 10.80
C ASN A 77 -4.47 1.84 9.43
N PHE A 78 -3.78 2.98 9.44
CA PHE A 78 -3.16 3.56 8.26
C PHE A 78 -1.65 3.54 8.44
N ASP A 79 -1.00 2.66 7.68
CA ASP A 79 0.44 2.58 7.66
C ASP A 79 0.97 3.56 6.63
N PHE A 80 1.28 4.77 7.10
CA PHE A 80 1.96 5.78 6.29
C PHE A 80 3.48 5.53 6.28
N ASP A 81 3.89 4.43 5.64
CA ASP A 81 5.31 4.09 5.48
C ASP A 81 5.87 4.70 4.21
N LEU A 82 5.98 6.02 4.20
CA LEU A 82 6.85 6.64 3.21
C LEU A 82 8.27 6.12 3.45
N LEU A 83 8.86 5.50 2.42
CA LEU A 83 10.30 5.24 2.30
C LEU A 83 11.06 6.57 2.16
N THR A 84 10.88 7.47 3.12
CA THR A 84 11.71 8.66 3.26
C THR A 84 13.08 8.23 3.76
N PRO A 85 14.14 8.98 3.41
CA PRO A 85 15.47 8.76 3.97
C PRO A 85 15.44 8.71 5.50
N GLU A 86 14.62 9.56 6.14
CA GLU A 86 14.47 9.61 7.59
C GLU A 86 13.85 8.32 8.15
N LYS A 87 12.72 7.84 7.61
CA LYS A 87 12.07 6.60 8.06
C LYS A 87 12.93 5.36 7.81
N MET A 88 13.67 5.33 6.71
CA MET A 88 14.66 4.28 6.47
C MET A 88 15.75 4.28 7.54
N MET A 89 16.26 5.47 7.90
CA MET A 89 17.28 5.61 8.94
C MET A 89 16.74 5.27 10.33
N GLU A 90 15.50 5.63 10.66
CA GLU A 90 14.82 5.22 11.90
C GLU A 90 14.75 3.69 12.02
N LYS A 91 14.36 3.00 10.95
CA LYS A 91 14.32 1.52 10.92
C LYS A 91 15.71 0.88 10.98
N ALA A 92 16.74 1.61 10.56
CA ALA A 92 18.12 1.16 10.60
C ALA A 92 18.80 1.30 11.97
N VAL A 93 18.14 1.90 12.98
CA VAL A 93 18.71 2.02 14.33
C VAL A 93 19.02 0.63 14.89
N GLY A 94 20.26 0.43 15.34
CA GLY A 94 20.79 -0.85 15.80
C GLY A 94 21.28 -1.78 14.68
N GLN A 95 21.09 -1.43 13.41
CA GLN A 95 21.55 -2.20 12.26
C GLN A 95 22.89 -1.67 11.72
N GLN A 96 23.60 -2.55 11.00
CA GLN A 96 24.83 -2.19 10.28
C GLN A 96 24.51 -1.59 8.92
N VAL A 97 25.12 -0.46 8.60
CA VAL A 97 25.02 0.27 7.33
C VAL A 97 26.41 0.47 6.74
N ARG A 98 26.49 0.60 5.41
CA ARG A 98 27.74 0.98 4.72
C ARG A 98 27.70 2.46 4.38
N ILE A 99 28.75 3.18 4.77
CA ILE A 99 28.96 4.58 4.44
C ILE A 99 29.93 4.62 3.26
N VAL A 100 29.57 5.34 2.21
CA VAL A 100 30.46 5.62 1.07
C VAL A 100 30.84 7.10 1.13
N ARG A 101 32.14 7.39 1.16
CA ARG A 101 32.69 8.75 1.15
C ARG A 101 33.58 8.92 -0.06
N THR A 102 33.29 9.91 -0.89
CA THR A 102 34.13 10.28 -2.03
C THR A 102 35.11 11.37 -1.60
N ASN A 103 36.40 11.16 -1.82
CA ASN A 103 37.43 12.17 -1.54
C ASN A 103 37.36 13.27 -2.63
N PRO A 104 37.12 14.54 -2.26
CA PRO A 104 36.91 15.62 -3.23
C PRO A 104 38.17 15.99 -4.04
N GLY A 105 39.37 15.61 -3.57
CA GLY A 105 40.63 15.94 -4.24
C GLY A 105 41.06 14.97 -5.34
N ASN A 106 40.68 13.69 -5.24
CA ASN A 106 41.11 12.64 -6.18
C ASN A 106 39.97 11.76 -6.71
N GLY A 107 38.74 11.91 -6.18
CA GLY A 107 37.57 11.16 -6.60
C GLY A 107 37.52 9.71 -6.10
N GLU A 108 38.47 9.27 -5.26
CA GLU A 108 38.47 7.92 -4.72
C GLU A 108 37.32 7.73 -3.71
N GLU A 109 36.67 6.57 -3.77
CA GLU A 109 35.61 6.18 -2.84
C GLU A 109 36.17 5.32 -1.71
N VAL A 110 35.87 5.70 -0.47
CA VAL A 110 36.14 4.92 0.73
C VAL A 110 34.81 4.40 1.27
N THR A 111 34.70 3.08 1.42
CA THR A 111 33.53 2.44 2.01
C THR A 111 33.84 1.91 3.40
N GLU A 112 33.06 2.30 4.40
CA GLU A 112 33.21 1.87 5.79
C GLU A 112 31.90 1.27 6.32
N THR A 113 32.00 0.27 7.20
CA THR A 113 30.84 -0.30 7.88
C THR A 113 30.62 0.40 9.21
N ALA A 114 29.37 0.77 9.50
CA ALA A 114 28.99 1.49 10.70
C ALA A 114 27.71 0.94 11.31
N THR A 115 27.50 1.14 12.61
CA THR A 115 26.22 0.84 13.27
C THR A 115 25.46 2.13 13.54
N VAL A 116 24.19 2.20 13.17
CA VAL A 116 23.34 3.36 13.49
C VAL A 116 22.96 3.31 14.96
N LEU A 117 23.37 4.30 15.75
CA LEU A 117 23.06 4.36 17.18
C LEU A 117 21.82 5.20 17.47
N SER A 118 21.64 6.30 16.73
CA SER A 118 20.50 7.20 16.89
C SER A 118 20.26 8.01 15.63
N VAL A 119 19.01 8.43 15.45
CA VAL A 119 18.59 9.33 14.37
C VAL A 119 17.78 10.53 14.89
N ASN A 120 17.61 10.65 16.21
CA ASN A 120 16.81 11.70 16.83
C ASN A 120 17.59 13.03 16.75
N ASN A 121 17.10 13.98 15.95
CA ASN A 121 17.74 15.28 15.68
C ASN A 121 19.12 15.20 14.99
N GLY A 122 19.38 14.11 14.26
CA GLY A 122 20.63 13.89 13.54
C GLY A 122 21.08 12.42 13.61
N VAL A 123 21.87 12.00 12.63
CA VAL A 123 22.34 10.61 12.52
C VAL A 123 23.65 10.43 13.26
N VAL A 124 23.66 9.55 14.27
CA VAL A 124 24.85 9.14 15.02
C VAL A 124 25.24 7.71 14.63
N LEU A 125 26.46 7.54 14.14
CA LEU A 125 27.00 6.28 13.65
C LEU A 125 28.23 5.88 14.46
N LYS A 126 28.34 4.60 14.82
CA LYS A 126 29.57 3.99 15.37
C LYS A 126 30.36 3.34 14.24
N ILE A 127 31.62 3.72 14.05
CA ILE A 127 32.47 3.22 12.97
C ILE A 127 33.66 2.47 13.59
N GLY A 128 33.66 1.14 13.51
CA GLY A 128 34.63 0.32 14.26
C GLY A 128 34.45 0.49 15.77
N ASP A 129 35.51 0.85 16.50
CA ASP A 129 35.50 1.07 17.95
C ASP A 129 35.35 2.55 18.38
N ARG A 130 35.04 3.44 17.43
CA ARG A 130 34.89 4.89 17.67
C ARG A 130 33.53 5.42 17.23
#